data_AF-A0A2N5XRP2-F1
#
_entry.id   AF-A0A2N5XRP2-F1
#
_cell.length_a   1.000
_cell.length_b   1.000
_cell.length_c   1.000
_cell.angle_alpha   90.00
_cell.angle_beta   90.00
_cell.angle_gamma   90.00
#
_symmetry.space_group_name_H-M   'P 1'
#
loop_
_entity.id
_entity.type
_entity.pdbx_description
1 polymer ?
#
loop_
_entity_poly.entity_id
_entity_poly.type
_entity_poly.pdbx_seq_one_letter_code
_entity_poly.pdbx_strand_id
1 'polypeptide(L)'
;MTISKTYLAVPYSEHKDAKKAGAQWDGTKKLWYAETPKLTPELQRWEPSRSNQSANLVADFGAFLKSNGVDLDRDPVVDGQWRRVSINGEKKPNASYRAFDDGGIPNGQLHIYKGDQTIAWRGNAPNLTPEQKEAVQAQAEHNRLVKTQELAQKRETAAKKAYGIWKNA
;
A
#
# COMPACT_ATOMS: atom_id res chain seq x y z
N MET A 1 19.59 12.63 -15.92
CA MET A 1 19.26 12.71 -14.47
C MET A 1 17.85 12.19 -14.30
N THR A 2 17.63 11.12 -13.55
CA THR A 2 16.30 10.55 -13.30
C THR A 2 15.53 11.46 -12.35
N ILE A 3 14.48 12.14 -12.83
CA ILE A 3 13.62 13.01 -12.00
C ILE A 3 12.82 12.13 -11.04
N SER A 4 13.12 12.22 -9.75
CA SER A 4 12.40 11.49 -8.69
C SER A 4 11.19 12.31 -8.26
N LYS A 5 9.98 11.84 -8.60
CA LYS A 5 8.72 12.50 -8.25
C LYS A 5 8.31 12.14 -6.81
N THR A 6 8.00 13.14 -5.99
CA THR A 6 7.37 12.96 -4.67
C THR A 6 5.89 13.32 -4.76
N TYR A 7 4.99 12.37 -4.48
CA TYR A 7 3.55 12.61 -4.50
C TYR A 7 3.07 13.25 -3.20
N LEU A 8 2.08 14.13 -3.34
CA LEU A 8 1.56 14.98 -2.28
C LEU A 8 0.08 14.69 -2.04
N ALA A 9 -0.32 14.67 -0.77
CA ALA A 9 -1.71 14.51 -0.34
C ALA A 9 -2.42 15.87 -0.31
N VAL A 10 -2.55 16.52 -1.47
CA VAL A 10 -3.16 17.86 -1.60
C VAL A 10 -4.69 17.75 -1.66
N PRO A 11 -5.43 18.32 -0.69
CA PRO A 11 -6.88 18.41 -0.78
C PRO A 11 -7.32 19.26 -1.97
N TYR A 12 -8.48 18.98 -2.55
CA TYR A 12 -8.98 19.75 -3.69
C TYR A 12 -9.13 21.25 -3.36
N SER A 13 -9.54 21.62 -2.15
CA SER A 13 -9.64 23.03 -1.74
C SER A 13 -8.31 23.78 -1.78
N GLU A 14 -7.18 23.06 -1.66
CA GLU A 14 -5.83 23.62 -1.54
C GLU A 14 -5.00 23.44 -2.83
N HIS A 15 -5.63 22.98 -3.92
CA HIS A 15 -4.92 22.69 -5.17
C HIS A 15 -4.25 23.93 -5.78
N LYS A 16 -4.85 25.11 -5.59
CA LYS A 16 -4.28 26.39 -6.08
C LYS A 16 -3.03 26.76 -5.30
N ASP A 17 -3.03 26.50 -3.99
CA ASP A 17 -1.90 26.78 -3.12
C ASP A 17 -0.76 25.79 -3.39
N ALA A 18 -1.08 24.51 -3.61
CA ALA A 18 -0.08 23.51 -4.01
C ALA A 18 0.57 23.87 -5.35
N LYS A 19 -0.24 24.29 -6.34
CA LYS A 19 0.27 24.76 -7.63
C LYS A 19 1.19 25.98 -7.47
N LYS A 20 0.79 26.93 -6.60
CA LYS A 20 1.59 28.13 -6.30
C LYS A 20 2.91 27.78 -5.60
N ALA A 21 2.91 26.77 -4.75
CA ALA A 21 4.08 26.23 -4.07
C ALA A 21 4.97 25.34 -4.97
N GLY A 22 4.66 25.26 -6.27
CA GLY A 22 5.47 24.54 -7.26
C GLY A 22 5.13 23.06 -7.43
N ALA A 23 4.04 22.58 -6.83
CA ALA A 23 3.52 21.25 -7.15
C ALA A 23 2.95 21.24 -8.57
N GLN A 24 3.10 20.11 -9.23
CA GLN A 24 2.56 19.85 -10.55
C GLN A 24 1.46 18.80 -10.47
N TRP A 25 0.49 18.91 -11.37
CA TRP A 25 -0.58 17.92 -11.49
C TRP A 25 -0.16 16.82 -12.45
N ASP A 26 -0.05 15.58 -11.97
CA ASP A 26 0.13 14.42 -12.83
C ASP A 26 -1.26 13.95 -13.27
N GLY A 27 -1.68 14.33 -14.48
CA GLY A 27 -3.01 13.97 -15.01
C GLY A 27 -3.21 12.47 -15.23
N THR A 28 -2.12 11.71 -15.39
CA THR A 28 -2.16 10.24 -15.50
C THR A 28 -2.43 9.60 -14.15
N LYS A 29 -1.80 10.14 -13.10
CA LYS A 29 -1.90 9.60 -11.73
C LYS A 29 -2.99 10.28 -10.91
N LYS A 30 -3.54 11.38 -11.41
CA LYS A 30 -4.47 12.29 -10.73
C LYS A 30 -3.97 12.69 -9.33
N LEU A 31 -2.69 13.03 -9.25
CA LEU A 31 -2.04 13.42 -8.00
C LEU A 31 -1.20 14.67 -8.21
N TRP A 32 -1.08 15.45 -7.14
CA TRP A 32 -0.09 16.51 -7.06
C TRP A 32 1.27 15.89 -6.76
N TYR A 33 2.32 16.37 -7.42
CA TYR A 33 3.69 15.91 -7.21
C TYR A 33 4.68 17.06 -7.25
N ALA A 34 5.80 16.88 -6.58
CA ALA A 34 6.99 17.71 -6.73
C ALA A 34 8.04 16.97 -7.57
N GLU A 35 8.76 17.69 -8.43
CA GLU A 35 9.87 17.14 -9.25
C GLU A 35 11.17 16.91 -8.46
N THR A 36 11.14 17.19 -7.16
CA THR A 36 12.27 17.02 -6.25
C THR A 36 11.89 16.02 -5.14
N PRO A 37 12.80 15.09 -4.80
CA PRO A 37 12.63 14.24 -3.63
C PRO A 37 12.62 15.05 -2.32
N LYS A 38 13.29 16.21 -2.30
CA LYS A 38 13.32 17.13 -1.16
C LYS A 38 12.23 18.20 -1.33
N LEU A 39 11.14 18.07 -0.57
CA LEU A 39 10.04 19.03 -0.57
C LEU A 39 10.48 20.39 -0.01
N THR A 40 9.95 21.47 -0.57
CA THR A 40 10.07 22.81 0.01
C THR A 40 9.23 22.91 1.29
N PRO A 41 9.54 23.83 2.21
CA PRO A 41 8.75 24.04 3.42
C PRO A 41 7.25 24.28 3.14
N GLU A 42 6.95 24.94 2.02
CA GLU A 42 5.58 25.21 1.56
C GLU A 42 4.84 23.93 1.15
N LEU A 43 5.56 22.95 0.59
CA LEU A 43 4.99 21.67 0.15
C LEU A 43 4.96 20.60 1.24
N GLN A 44 5.78 20.73 2.29
CA GLN A 44 5.84 19.79 3.41
C GLN A 44 4.48 19.62 4.12
N ARG A 45 3.61 20.64 4.11
CA ARG A 45 2.26 20.53 4.69
C ARG A 45 1.35 19.51 4.00
N TRP A 46 1.65 19.19 2.73
CA TRP A 46 0.97 18.16 1.93
C TRP A 46 1.83 16.90 1.78
N GLU A 47 2.93 16.80 2.50
CA GLU A 47 3.64 15.54 2.62
C GLU A 47 2.65 14.52 3.22
N PRO A 48 2.46 13.35 2.61
CA PRO A 48 1.58 12.33 3.15
C PRO A 48 2.09 11.90 4.53
N SER A 49 1.54 12.50 5.58
CA SER A 49 1.89 12.18 6.96
C SER A 49 1.42 10.77 7.26
N ARG A 50 2.38 9.83 7.38
CA ARG A 50 2.11 8.44 7.77
C ARG A 50 1.63 8.29 9.22
N SER A 51 1.66 9.34 10.05
CA SER A 51 1.92 9.15 11.49
C SER A 51 0.75 8.73 12.39
N ASN A 52 -0.52 8.86 11.97
CA ASN A 52 -1.66 8.47 12.85
C ASN A 52 -2.61 7.42 12.25
N GLN A 53 -2.69 7.28 10.93
CA GLN A 53 -3.51 6.24 10.29
C GLN A 53 -2.81 4.87 10.30
N SER A 54 -1.48 4.84 10.15
CA SER A 54 -0.72 3.59 10.09
C SER A 54 -0.64 2.85 11.44
N ALA A 55 -0.53 3.58 12.56
CA ALA A 55 -0.52 2.99 13.90
C ALA A 55 -1.86 2.32 14.25
N ASN A 56 -2.98 2.99 13.94
CA ASN A 56 -4.31 2.41 14.12
C ASN A 56 -4.55 1.22 13.18
N LEU A 57 -4.02 1.27 11.96
CA LEU A 57 -4.11 0.17 10.99
C LEU A 57 -3.43 -1.11 11.49
N VAL A 58 -2.18 -1.03 11.95
CA VAL A 58 -1.44 -2.19 12.45
C VAL A 58 -2.14 -2.81 13.66
N ALA A 59 -2.62 -1.97 14.59
CA ALA A 59 -3.36 -2.42 15.77
C ALA A 59 -4.70 -3.09 15.41
N ASP A 60 -5.52 -2.45 14.56
CA ASP A 60 -6.83 -2.98 14.14
C ASP A 60 -6.68 -4.30 13.38
N PHE A 61 -5.71 -4.37 12.47
CA PHE A 61 -5.44 -5.61 11.73
C PHE A 61 -4.89 -6.71 12.64
N GLY A 62 -4.02 -6.35 13.60
CA GLY A 62 -3.53 -7.29 14.61
C GLY A 62 -4.65 -7.87 15.48
N ALA A 63 -5.63 -7.05 15.87
CA ALA A 63 -6.81 -7.50 16.59
C ALA A 63 -7.66 -8.49 15.75
N PHE A 64 -7.85 -8.21 14.46
CA PHE A 64 -8.50 -9.15 13.54
C PHE A 64 -7.76 -10.48 13.43
N LEU A 65 -6.43 -10.47 13.31
CA LEU A 65 -5.66 -11.72 13.22
C LEU A 65 -5.76 -12.53 14.51
N LYS A 66 -5.61 -11.89 15.67
CA LYS A 66 -5.75 -12.55 16.98
C LYS A 66 -7.15 -13.13 17.20
N SER A 67 -8.20 -12.42 16.80
CA SER A 67 -9.58 -12.93 16.94
C SER A 67 -9.88 -14.14 16.06
N ASN A 68 -9.09 -14.36 15.01
CA ASN A 68 -9.13 -15.54 14.15
C ASN A 68 -8.09 -16.61 14.55
N GLY A 69 -7.54 -16.51 15.76
CA GLY A 69 -6.66 -17.52 16.34
C GLY A 69 -5.22 -17.48 15.82
N VAL A 70 -4.79 -16.40 15.16
CA VAL A 70 -3.40 -16.25 14.72
C VAL A 70 -2.50 -15.98 15.93
N ASP A 71 -1.43 -16.76 16.03
CA ASP A 71 -0.38 -16.57 17.02
C ASP A 71 0.62 -15.52 16.51
N LEU A 72 0.46 -14.27 16.97
CA LEU A 72 1.33 -13.16 16.60
C LEU A 72 2.39 -12.90 17.68
N ASP A 73 3.66 -13.20 17.37
CA ASP A 73 4.81 -12.85 18.22
C ASP A 73 5.18 -11.35 18.16
N ARG A 74 4.74 -10.65 17.12
CA ARG A 74 5.05 -9.25 16.83
C ARG A 74 3.91 -8.58 16.08
N ASP A 75 3.97 -7.25 15.97
CA ASP A 75 3.03 -6.48 15.17
C ASP A 75 2.98 -6.97 13.71
N PRO A 76 1.77 -7.04 13.10
CA PRO A 76 1.63 -7.53 11.75
C PRO A 76 2.21 -6.55 10.73
N VAL A 77 2.84 -7.09 9.69
CA VAL A 77 3.41 -6.29 8.60
C VAL A 77 2.34 -6.02 7.54
N VAL A 78 2.09 -4.75 7.25
CA VAL A 78 1.05 -4.28 6.32
C VAL A 78 1.70 -3.77 5.01
N ASP A 79 2.35 -4.67 4.28
CA ASP A 79 3.08 -4.37 3.05
C ASP A 79 2.46 -4.99 1.78
N GLY A 80 1.26 -5.56 1.92
CA GLY A 80 0.53 -6.28 0.88
C GLY A 80 1.15 -7.63 0.48
N GLN A 81 2.20 -8.10 1.16
CA GLN A 81 2.80 -9.41 0.92
C GLN A 81 2.15 -10.47 1.80
N TRP A 82 2.13 -11.71 1.30
CA TRP A 82 1.71 -12.85 2.09
C TRP A 82 2.74 -13.18 3.16
N ARG A 83 2.33 -13.14 4.42
CA ARG A 83 3.14 -13.46 5.59
C ARG A 83 2.63 -14.75 6.22
N ARG A 84 3.54 -15.72 6.42
CA ARG A 84 3.23 -17.03 7.00
C ARG A 84 3.08 -16.92 8.51
N VAL A 85 2.04 -17.54 9.05
CA VAL A 85 1.74 -17.57 10.48
C VAL A 85 1.19 -18.93 10.90
N SER A 86 1.31 -19.22 12.19
CA SER A 86 0.58 -20.31 12.85
C SER A 86 -0.73 -19.80 13.40
N ILE A 87 -1.74 -20.66 13.43
CA ILE A 87 -2.99 -20.44 14.15
C ILE A 87 -3.20 -21.54 15.18
N ASN A 88 -3.90 -21.22 16.27
CA ASN A 88 -4.34 -22.14 17.31
C ASN A 88 -3.21 -22.94 17.97
N GLY A 89 -2.02 -22.36 18.11
CA GLY A 89 -0.86 -22.99 18.75
C GLY A 89 -0.18 -24.08 17.91
N GLU A 90 -0.43 -24.14 16.60
CA GLU A 90 0.24 -25.11 15.74
C GLU A 90 1.75 -24.82 15.59
N LYS A 91 2.57 -25.87 15.72
CA LYS A 91 4.03 -25.76 15.64
C LYS A 91 4.55 -25.30 14.28
N LYS A 92 3.80 -25.56 13.21
CA LYS A 92 4.15 -25.18 11.85
C LYS A 92 3.16 -24.13 11.35
N PRO A 93 3.62 -23.13 10.60
CA PRO A 93 2.72 -22.19 9.97
C PRO A 93 1.69 -22.93 9.11
N ASN A 94 0.42 -22.63 9.29
CA ASN A 94 -0.72 -23.28 8.64
C ASN A 94 -1.71 -22.24 8.08
N ALA A 95 -1.37 -20.96 8.19
CA ALA A 95 -2.10 -19.86 7.56
C ALA A 95 -1.15 -18.79 6.99
N SER A 96 -1.67 -17.92 6.15
CA SER A 96 -0.98 -16.69 5.73
C SER A 96 -1.90 -15.49 5.82
N TYR A 97 -1.37 -14.33 6.11
CA TYR A 97 -2.12 -13.07 6.03
C TYR A 97 -1.46 -12.09 5.06
N ARG A 98 -2.23 -11.10 4.60
CA ARG A 98 -1.71 -9.87 3.98
C ARG A 98 -2.69 -8.72 4.26
N ALA A 99 -2.18 -7.50 4.34
CA ALA A 99 -2.99 -6.29 4.38
C ALA A 99 -2.31 -5.16 3.60
N PHE A 100 -3.09 -4.18 3.14
CA PHE A 100 -2.68 -3.09 2.28
C PHE A 100 -2.86 -1.74 2.98
N ASP A 101 -1.84 -0.89 2.88
CA ASP A 101 -1.83 0.52 3.30
C ASP A 101 -1.59 1.43 2.09
N ASP A 102 -2.45 1.28 1.07
CA ASP A 102 -2.28 1.98 -0.20
C ASP A 102 -2.86 3.42 -0.16
N GLY A 103 -3.07 3.99 1.04
CA GLY A 103 -3.78 5.25 1.29
C GLY A 103 -5.31 5.12 1.28
N GLY A 104 -5.83 3.98 0.79
CA GLY A 104 -7.22 3.54 0.69
C GLY A 104 -7.96 3.31 2.02
N ILE A 105 -9.22 2.83 1.91
CA ILE A 105 -9.81 2.06 3.02
C ILE A 105 -8.91 0.83 3.24
N PRO A 106 -8.32 0.67 4.42
CA PRO A 106 -7.44 -0.46 4.66
C PRO A 106 -8.19 -1.78 4.49
N ASN A 107 -7.53 -2.73 3.84
CA ASN A 107 -8.09 -4.05 3.61
C ASN A 107 -7.01 -5.10 3.69
N GLY A 108 -7.43 -6.34 3.92
CA GLY A 108 -6.54 -7.46 4.07
C GLY A 108 -7.29 -8.77 4.06
N GLN A 109 -6.56 -9.84 4.30
CA GLN A 109 -7.11 -11.18 4.35
C GLN A 109 -6.22 -12.11 5.16
N LEU A 110 -6.85 -13.05 5.85
CA LEU A 110 -6.25 -14.23 6.43
C LEU A 110 -6.68 -15.43 5.59
N HIS A 111 -5.73 -16.27 5.20
CA HIS A 111 -5.97 -17.48 4.45
C HIS A 111 -5.48 -18.68 5.26
N ILE A 112 -6.40 -19.54 5.66
CA ILE A 112 -6.18 -20.73 6.47
C ILE A 112 -6.14 -21.92 5.50
N TYR A 113 -5.01 -22.63 5.44
CA TYR A 113 -4.83 -23.70 4.46
C TYR A 113 -5.68 -24.92 4.76
N LYS A 114 -5.94 -25.17 6.04
CA LYS A 114 -6.83 -26.26 6.45
C LYS A 114 -8.26 -25.87 6.06
N GLY A 115 -8.82 -26.58 5.09
CA GLY A 115 -10.15 -26.30 4.57
C GLY A 115 -10.21 -25.15 3.55
N ASP A 116 -9.06 -24.67 3.07
CA ASP A 116 -8.95 -23.65 2.02
C ASP A 116 -9.82 -22.40 2.26
N GLN A 117 -9.79 -21.89 3.50
CA GLN A 117 -10.67 -20.82 3.93
C GLN A 117 -9.96 -19.47 3.84
N THR A 118 -10.59 -18.47 3.21
CA THR A 118 -10.11 -17.08 3.22
C THR A 118 -11.10 -16.18 3.94
N ILE A 119 -10.60 -15.45 4.93
CA ILE A 119 -11.37 -14.48 5.71
C ILE A 119 -10.91 -13.09 5.31
N ALA A 120 -11.82 -12.31 4.73
CA ALA A 120 -11.53 -10.93 4.35
C ALA A 120 -11.59 -10.01 5.56
N TRP A 121 -10.69 -9.03 5.59
CA TRP A 121 -10.67 -7.95 6.56
C TRP A 121 -10.86 -6.61 5.85
N ARG A 122 -11.76 -5.78 6.38
CA ARG A 122 -11.80 -4.35 6.10
C ARG A 122 -11.53 -3.62 7.40
N GLY A 123 -10.54 -2.74 7.40
CA GLY A 123 -10.34 -1.81 8.48
C GLY A 123 -11.46 -0.79 8.55
N ASN A 124 -11.51 -0.04 9.65
CA ASN A 124 -12.39 1.10 9.74
C ASN A 124 -12.03 2.10 8.63
N ALA A 125 -13.03 2.50 7.84
CA ALA A 125 -12.87 3.68 7.01
C ALA A 125 -12.63 4.84 7.98
N PRO A 126 -11.57 5.66 7.79
CA PRO A 126 -11.50 6.91 8.54
C PRO A 126 -12.80 7.68 8.27
N ASN A 127 -13.25 8.52 9.20
CA ASN A 127 -14.34 9.47 8.95
C ASN A 127 -13.85 10.50 7.93
N LEU A 128 -13.75 10.08 6.66
CA LEU A 128 -13.26 10.85 5.52
C LEU A 128 -14.46 11.60 4.94
N THR A 129 -14.29 12.90 4.70
CA THR A 129 -15.24 13.65 3.87
C THR A 129 -15.24 13.09 2.44
N PRO A 130 -16.27 13.34 1.63
CA PRO A 130 -16.32 12.89 0.24
C PRO A 130 -15.05 13.24 -0.56
N GLU A 131 -14.49 14.43 -0.35
CA GLU A 131 -13.27 14.92 -1.03
C GLU A 131 -12.02 14.15 -0.59
N GLN A 132 -11.92 13.81 0.69
CA GLN A 132 -10.82 12.99 1.22
C GLN A 132 -10.91 11.55 0.71
N LYS A 133 -12.12 11.01 0.53
CA LYS A 133 -12.34 9.67 -0.08
C LYS A 133 -11.89 9.62 -1.53
N GLU A 134 -12.19 10.66 -2.32
CA GLU A 134 -11.75 10.73 -3.72
C GLU A 134 -10.22 10.83 -3.84
N ALA A 135 -9.57 11.65 -3.02
CA ALA A 135 -8.11 11.75 -3.01
C ALA A 135 -7.43 10.43 -2.64
N VAL A 136 -7.98 9.75 -1.63
CA VAL A 136 -7.57 8.42 -1.19
C VAL A 136 -7.73 7.37 -2.30
N GLN A 137 -8.87 7.38 -3.00
CA GLN A 137 -9.13 6.46 -4.12
C GLN A 137 -8.19 6.72 -5.30
N ALA A 138 -7.93 7.99 -5.64
CA ALA A 138 -6.98 8.36 -6.68
C ALA A 138 -5.57 7.87 -6.35
N GLN A 139 -5.13 8.01 -5.10
CA GLN A 139 -3.84 7.50 -4.63
C GLN A 139 -3.76 5.96 -4.69
N ALA A 140 -4.82 5.26 -4.29
CA ALA A 140 -4.86 3.81 -4.33
C ALA A 140 -4.82 3.26 -5.77
N GLU A 141 -5.60 3.83 -6.69
CA GLU A 141 -5.53 3.50 -8.12
C GLU A 141 -4.16 3.80 -8.71
N HIS A 142 -3.52 4.89 -8.26
CA HIS A 142 -2.18 5.21 -8.68
C HIS A 142 -1.14 4.15 -8.25
N ASN A 143 -1.15 3.78 -6.96
CA ASN A 143 -0.25 2.76 -6.41
C ASN A 143 -0.44 1.40 -7.11
N ARG A 144 -1.68 1.05 -7.46
CA ARG A 144 -2.01 -0.16 -8.24
C ARG A 144 -1.36 -0.15 -9.61
N LEU A 145 -1.40 0.98 -10.32
CA LEU A 145 -0.77 1.11 -11.64
C LEU A 145 0.75 0.95 -11.57
N VAL A 146 1.41 1.59 -10.59
CA VAL A 146 2.87 1.46 -10.39
C VAL A 146 3.23 0.00 -10.12
N LYS A 147 2.54 -0.63 -9.17
CA LYS A 147 2.78 -2.03 -8.80
C LYS A 147 2.58 -2.98 -9.98
N THR A 148 1.60 -2.70 -10.84
CA THR A 148 1.34 -3.46 -12.07
C THR A 148 2.50 -3.32 -13.07
N GLN A 149 3.04 -2.12 -13.26
CA GLN A 149 4.20 -1.89 -14.13
C GLN A 149 5.47 -2.59 -13.60
N GLU A 150 5.76 -2.47 -12.30
CA GLU A 150 6.89 -3.15 -11.68
C GLU A 150 6.78 -4.68 -11.84
N LEU A 151 5.57 -5.23 -11.69
CA LEU A 151 5.32 -6.65 -11.89
C LEU A 151 5.57 -7.06 -13.36
N ALA A 152 5.16 -6.24 -14.32
CA ALA A 152 5.41 -6.49 -15.74
C ALA A 152 6.92 -6.51 -16.04
N GLN A 153 7.69 -5.55 -15.51
CA GLN A 153 9.16 -5.51 -15.68
C GLN A 153 9.84 -6.72 -15.04
N LYS A 154 9.41 -7.13 -13.84
CA LYS A 154 9.90 -8.34 -13.17
C LYS A 154 9.63 -9.59 -14.00
N ARG A 155 8.43 -9.71 -14.58
CA ARG A 155 8.06 -10.83 -15.46
C ARG A 155 8.91 -10.87 -16.72
N GLU A 156 9.13 -9.74 -17.37
CA GLU A 156 9.97 -9.65 -18.57
C GLU A 156 11.42 -10.05 -18.27
N THR A 157 11.97 -9.55 -17.17
CA THR A 157 13.34 -9.88 -16.73
C THR A 157 13.48 -11.38 -16.43
N ALA A 158 12.50 -11.96 -15.74
CA ALA A 158 12.47 -13.40 -15.45
C ALA A 158 12.37 -14.24 -16.74
N ALA A 159 11.52 -13.84 -17.69
CA ALA A 159 11.37 -14.53 -18.98
C ALA A 159 12.67 -14.52 -19.79
N LYS A 160 13.35 -13.37 -19.88
CA LYS A 160 14.66 -13.26 -20.55
C LYS A 160 15.70 -14.18 -19.91
N LYS A 161 15.73 -14.22 -18.57
CA LYS A 161 16.65 -15.10 -17.82
C LYS A 161 16.36 -16.57 -18.08
N ALA A 162 15.09 -16.98 -18.05
CA ALA A 162 14.68 -18.36 -18.32
C ALA A 162 15.03 -18.79 -19.76
N TYR A 163 14.79 -17.92 -20.75
CA TYR A 163 15.16 -18.18 -22.14
C TYR A 163 16.67 -18.35 -22.32
N GLY A 164 17.48 -17.52 -21.66
CA GLY A 164 18.94 -17.65 -21.68
C GLY A 164 19.45 -18.96 -21.07
N ILE A 165 18.79 -19.47 -20.03
CA ILE A 165 19.11 -20.78 -19.43
C ILE A 165 18.75 -21.91 -20.42
N TRP A 166 17.54 -21.89 -21.00
CA TRP A 166 17.09 -22.90 -21.95
C TRP A 166 17.96 -22.98 -23.21
N LYS A 167 18.38 -21.83 -23.76
CA LYS A 167 19.18 -21.78 -24.99
C LYS A 167 20.62 -22.30 -24.80
N ASN A 168 21.14 -22.25 -23.58
CA ASN A 168 22.52 -22.65 -23.25
C ASN A 168 22.59 -24.01 -22.53
N ALA A 169 21.48 -24.72 -22.42
CA ALA A 169 21.38 -26.08 -21.88
C ALA A 169 21.38 -27.11 -23.02
#